data_AF-A0A482UJQ5-F1
#
_entry.id   AF-A0A482UJQ5-F1
#
_cell.length_a   1.000
_cell.length_b   1.000
_cell.length_c   1.000
_cell.angle_alpha   90.00
_cell.angle_beta   90.00
_cell.angle_gamma   90.00
#
_symmetry.space_group_name_H-M   'P 1'
#
loop_
_entity.id
_entity.type
_entity.pdbx_description
1 polymer ?
#
loop_
_entity_poly.entity_id
_entity_poly.type
_entity_poly.pdbx_seq_one_letter_code
_entity_poly.pdbx_strand_id
1 'polypeptide(L)'
;MAAFKRFRLFHWLLAGFFVAAYLSGDDAELLHVWLGYGLVALLVLRVLIAPLRLRGFPGLLPATMLRRNLSLTSLGSWLTVGMLVSLALASLLGLGMVDNGDVLAALPGVGPDLFGTASDIDFVGWLGDAEEVHEFFANLALTLVALHIGYVLLFRRTTAWALLRGPRQPAPEAQPAKPVPAAASVVPAFAALAVTARQVETSDTLSFSLQVPPELRERFAAQPGQFVTLRVPCAKPPLLRCYSLSKPLGSDGVLRISVRRVAGGRASNWLADTLQIGQRIDVLPPAGRLVPDDLDGDLLLLAAGSGITPLRAIVQAVLEQGRGRVFLFQASRDAASLIFAEELADFAERYPERLQLRIWLDAEQGVPSGPAIAAKIADWPLGEAFVCGPPAFMAGASAALAGLGVASESIHVERFDAPEPAVLLSEPLQPARSRLHVALDGHRHALDVAHGEVLLDAMEQAGLQPPSACRAGICAACRCRVVDGSVSMRSNQVLSDQQVRQGWTLACQAVPTSARLEVEY
;
A
#
# COMPACT_ATOMS: atom_id res chain seq x y z
N MET A 1 15.92 17.09 0.37
CA MET A 1 16.48 16.45 1.58
C MET A 1 15.34 16.05 2.50
N ALA A 2 15.06 14.75 2.63
CA ALA A 2 13.89 14.25 3.35
C ALA A 2 13.90 14.65 4.84
N ALA A 3 12.76 15.14 5.34
CA ALA A 3 12.53 15.55 6.72
C ALA A 3 12.96 14.49 7.77
N PHE A 4 12.95 13.21 7.36
CA PHE A 4 13.38 12.04 8.12
C PHE A 4 14.88 12.03 8.50
N LYS A 5 15.76 12.72 7.75
CA LYS A 5 17.21 12.79 8.06
C LYS A 5 17.52 13.75 9.22
N ARG A 6 16.73 14.81 9.42
CA ARG A 6 17.00 15.87 10.42
C ARG A 6 16.72 15.41 11.85
N PHE A 7 15.64 14.67 12.06
CA PHE A 7 15.27 14.12 13.37
C PHE A 7 16.27 13.08 13.87
N ARG A 8 16.73 12.20 12.99
CA ARG A 8 17.76 11.20 13.31
C ARG A 8 19.08 11.84 13.70
N LEU A 9 19.52 12.86 12.94
CA LEU A 9 20.75 13.60 13.26
C LEU A 9 20.66 14.23 14.66
N PHE A 10 19.53 14.86 14.99
CA PHE A 10 19.31 15.44 16.32
C PHE A 10 19.40 14.39 17.44
N HIS A 11 18.82 13.19 17.25
CA HIS A 11 18.88 12.11 18.24
C HIS A 11 20.30 11.59 18.44
N TRP A 12 21.05 11.42 17.36
CA TRP A 12 22.45 10.98 17.43
C TRP A 12 23.36 12.01 18.09
N LEU A 13 23.10 13.31 17.88
CA LEU A 13 23.81 14.37 18.60
C LEU A 13 23.51 14.33 20.09
N LEU A 14 22.25 14.20 20.49
CA LEU A 14 21.86 14.11 21.91
C LEU A 14 22.53 12.90 22.60
N ALA A 15 22.48 11.73 21.98
CA ALA A 15 23.13 10.52 22.49
C ALA A 15 24.66 10.65 22.53
N GLY A 16 25.26 11.25 21.50
CA GLY A 16 26.71 11.48 21.43
C GLY A 16 27.22 12.42 22.51
N PHE A 17 26.53 13.55 22.75
CA PHE A 17 26.86 14.48 23.83
C PHE A 17 26.73 13.82 25.20
N PHE A 18 25.67 13.05 25.44
CA PHE A 18 25.49 12.35 26.71
C PHE A 18 26.58 11.31 26.97
N VAL A 19 26.90 10.47 25.97
CA VAL A 19 27.96 9.46 26.10
C VAL A 19 29.32 10.10 26.28
N ALA A 20 29.62 11.18 25.54
CA ALA A 20 30.88 11.89 25.67
C ALA A 20 31.03 12.55 27.06
N ALA A 21 29.95 13.15 27.59
CA ALA A 21 29.95 13.70 28.94
C ALA A 21 30.14 12.58 29.98
N TYR A 22 29.38 11.49 29.87
CA TYR A 22 29.50 10.35 30.80
C TYR A 22 30.90 9.72 30.82
N LEU A 23 31.58 9.66 29.66
CA LEU A 23 32.91 9.09 29.54
C LEU A 23 34.06 10.06 29.83
N SER A 24 33.80 11.38 29.93
CA SER A 24 34.88 12.35 30.16
C SER A 24 35.42 12.29 31.58
N GLY A 25 34.65 11.74 32.54
CA GLY A 25 35.06 11.53 33.93
C GLY A 25 35.55 12.80 34.64
N ASP A 26 36.11 12.63 35.83
CA ASP A 26 36.62 13.73 36.66
C ASP A 26 37.93 14.35 36.10
N ASP A 27 38.69 13.60 35.29
CA ASP A 27 39.99 14.02 34.76
C ASP A 27 39.90 15.12 33.67
N ALA A 28 38.69 15.46 33.21
CA ALA A 28 38.44 16.44 32.15
C ALA A 28 37.26 17.37 32.48
N GLU A 29 37.27 17.95 33.69
CA GLU A 29 36.22 18.81 34.26
C GLU A 29 35.66 19.85 33.27
N LEU A 30 36.52 20.66 32.63
CA LEU A 30 36.08 21.66 31.64
C LEU A 30 35.38 21.03 30.42
N LEU A 31 35.88 19.91 29.91
CA LEU A 31 35.25 19.22 28.77
C LEU A 31 33.88 18.65 29.17
N HIS A 32 33.77 18.07 30.36
CA HIS A 32 32.52 17.55 30.92
C HIS A 32 31.45 18.65 30.99
N VAL A 33 31.83 19.81 31.54
CA VAL A 33 30.96 20.99 31.66
C VAL A 33 30.47 21.48 30.28
N TRP A 34 31.37 21.63 29.31
CA TRP A 34 31.00 22.06 27.95
C TRP A 34 30.08 21.06 27.22
N LEU A 35 30.30 19.75 27.42
CA LEU A 35 29.42 18.71 26.89
C LEU A 35 28.04 18.75 27.56
N GLY A 36 27.99 19.04 28.86
CA GLY A 36 26.75 19.31 29.62
C GLY A 36 25.95 20.48 29.03
N TYR A 37 26.58 21.63 28.80
CA TYR A 37 25.91 22.77 28.16
C TYR A 37 25.42 22.46 26.75
N GLY A 38 26.18 21.69 25.96
CA GLY A 38 25.75 21.21 24.65
C GLY A 38 24.49 20.34 24.71
N LEU A 39 24.40 19.46 25.70
CA LEU A 39 23.23 18.63 25.96
C LEU A 39 22.00 19.48 26.34
N VAL A 40 22.17 20.46 27.23
CA VAL A 40 21.12 21.40 27.63
C VAL A 40 20.61 22.20 26.44
N ALA A 41 21.51 22.75 25.62
CA ALA A 41 21.15 23.52 24.43
C ALA A 41 20.32 22.70 23.43
N LEU A 42 20.68 21.43 23.21
CA LEU A 42 19.91 20.51 22.36
C LEU A 42 18.52 20.24 22.95
N LEU A 43 18.42 20.01 24.27
CA LEU A 43 17.13 19.79 24.94
C LEU A 43 16.21 21.02 24.86
N VAL A 44 16.75 22.22 25.12
CA VAL A 44 16.01 23.49 24.99
C VAL A 44 15.54 23.70 23.56
N LEU A 45 16.42 23.51 22.57
CA LEU A 45 16.07 23.60 21.17
C LEU A 45 14.93 22.63 20.80
N ARG A 46 14.94 21.42 21.38
CA ARG A 46 13.87 20.43 21.16
C ARG A 46 12.53 20.90 21.71
N VAL A 47 12.52 21.49 22.91
CA VAL A 47 11.31 22.01 23.57
C VAL A 47 10.74 23.19 22.77
N LEU A 48 11.59 24.09 22.28
CA LEU A 48 11.17 25.25 21.47
C LEU A 48 10.63 24.85 20.09
N ILE A 49 11.20 23.83 19.45
CA ILE A 49 10.76 23.37 18.12
C ILE A 49 9.45 22.55 18.20
N ALA A 50 9.21 21.85 19.30
CA ALA A 50 8.08 20.96 19.45
C ALA A 50 6.69 21.58 19.19
N PRO A 51 6.32 22.77 19.73
CA PRO A 51 5.02 23.39 19.47
C PRO A 51 4.85 23.85 18.02
N LEU A 52 5.95 24.11 17.30
CA LEU A 52 5.93 24.62 15.92
C LEU A 52 5.55 23.56 14.88
N ARG A 53 5.40 22.27 15.28
CA ARG A 53 5.05 21.14 14.40
C ARG A 53 5.86 21.12 13.09
N LEU A 54 7.14 21.47 13.15
CA LEU A 54 8.00 21.51 11.96
C LEU A 54 8.06 20.13 11.31
N ARG A 55 7.85 20.07 9.98
CA ARG A 55 7.89 18.83 9.20
C ARG A 55 9.16 18.04 9.52
N GLY A 56 8.99 16.83 10.06
CA GLY A 56 10.08 15.90 10.40
C GLY A 56 10.34 15.71 11.88
N PHE A 57 9.77 16.53 12.78
CA PHE A 57 9.88 16.34 14.22
C PHE A 57 8.54 15.89 14.83
N PRO A 58 8.45 14.71 15.49
CA PRO A 58 7.25 14.27 16.20
C PRO A 58 6.98 15.17 17.40
N GLY A 59 5.70 15.22 17.83
CA GLY A 59 5.29 15.92 19.06
C GLY A 59 5.99 15.35 20.30
N LEU A 60 6.16 16.18 21.33
CA LEU A 60 6.83 15.78 22.59
C LEU A 60 6.08 14.67 23.34
N LEU A 61 4.76 14.65 23.23
CA LEU A 61 3.89 13.67 23.88
C LEU A 61 3.12 12.87 22.82
N PRO A 62 3.09 11.52 22.91
CA PRO A 62 2.25 10.71 22.05
C PRO A 62 0.77 10.99 22.34
N ALA A 63 -0.05 11.18 21.31
CA ALA A 63 -1.48 11.49 21.44
C ALA A 63 -2.29 10.42 22.23
N THR A 64 -1.73 9.23 22.39
CA THR A 64 -2.32 8.09 23.10
C THR A 64 -2.07 8.08 24.62
N MET A 65 -1.18 8.94 25.15
CA MET A 65 -0.91 8.98 26.60
C MET A 65 -2.11 9.40 27.45
N LEU A 66 -3.15 10.01 26.85
CA LEU A 66 -4.37 10.39 27.55
C LEU A 66 -5.39 9.25 27.76
N ARG A 67 -5.14 8.03 27.24
CA ARG A 67 -6.03 6.87 27.47
C ARG A 67 -5.30 5.78 28.25
N ARG A 68 -5.79 5.53 29.46
CA ARG A 68 -5.41 4.42 30.34
C ARG A 68 -5.61 3.09 29.61
N ASN A 69 -4.51 2.49 29.14
CA ASN A 69 -4.28 1.04 29.11
C ASN A 69 -2.78 0.79 28.88
N LEU A 70 -2.16 0.04 29.79
CA LEU A 70 -0.76 -0.38 29.73
C LEU A 70 -0.60 -1.46 28.64
N SER A 71 -0.26 -1.05 27.42
CA SER A 71 0.14 -1.95 26.33
C SER A 71 1.67 -1.98 26.18
N LEU A 72 2.23 -3.04 25.58
CA LEU A 72 3.67 -3.12 25.22
C LEU A 72 4.13 -1.93 24.37
N THR A 73 3.24 -1.35 23.55
CA THR A 73 3.54 -0.14 22.77
C THR A 73 3.64 1.12 23.62
N SER A 74 2.90 1.20 24.74
CA SER A 74 2.99 2.30 25.70
C SER A 74 4.29 2.24 26.52
N LEU A 75 4.84 1.04 26.77
CA LEU A 75 6.07 0.84 27.55
C LEU A 75 7.26 1.56 26.92
N GLY A 76 7.46 1.44 25.60
CA GLY A 76 8.54 2.15 24.90
C GLY A 76 8.43 3.67 24.99
N SER A 77 7.20 4.22 24.95
CA SER A 77 6.96 5.64 25.13
C SER A 77 7.26 6.10 26.56
N TRP A 78 6.84 5.34 27.57
CA TRP A 78 7.15 5.62 28.97
C TRP A 78 8.66 5.53 29.27
N LEU A 79 9.36 4.54 28.70
CA LEU A 79 10.82 4.44 28.80
C LEU A 79 11.51 5.68 28.19
N THR A 80 11.01 6.16 27.05
CA THR A 80 11.55 7.36 26.39
C THR A 80 11.33 8.62 27.23
N VAL A 81 10.12 8.79 27.80
CA VAL A 81 9.81 9.93 28.67
C VAL A 81 10.62 9.88 29.96
N GLY A 82 10.69 8.72 30.62
CA GLY A 82 11.52 8.54 31.81
C GLY A 82 13.00 8.83 31.56
N MET A 83 13.53 8.37 30.43
CA MET A 83 14.91 8.65 30.01
C MET A 83 15.13 10.17 29.85
N LEU A 84 14.27 10.86 29.10
CA LEU A 84 14.38 12.31 28.89
C LEU A 84 14.26 13.12 30.18
N VAL A 85 13.36 12.72 31.09
CA VAL A 85 13.21 13.37 32.40
C VAL A 85 14.47 13.16 33.24
N SER A 86 15.01 11.94 33.29
CA SER A 86 16.24 11.63 34.03
C SER A 86 17.43 12.43 33.49
N LEU A 87 17.58 12.51 32.15
CA LEU A 87 18.59 13.34 31.48
C LEU A 87 18.45 14.82 31.80
N ALA A 88 17.23 15.35 31.79
CA ALA A 88 16.98 16.75 32.12
C ALA A 88 17.31 17.06 33.58
N LEU A 89 16.94 16.18 34.52
CA LEU A 89 17.25 16.34 35.95
C LEU A 89 18.76 16.26 36.21
N ALA A 90 19.45 15.27 35.65
CA ALA A 90 20.91 15.17 35.75
C ALA A 90 21.60 16.44 35.20
N SER A 91 21.16 16.91 34.02
CA SER A 91 21.73 18.12 33.41
C SER A 91 21.49 19.38 34.24
N LEU A 92 20.29 19.55 34.82
CA LEU A 92 19.95 20.69 35.67
C LEU A 92 20.74 20.69 36.98
N LEU A 93 20.89 19.52 37.62
CA LEU A 93 21.67 19.38 38.84
C LEU A 93 23.16 19.63 38.58
N GLY A 94 23.71 19.06 37.50
CA GLY A 94 25.10 19.28 37.11
C GLY A 94 25.39 20.76 36.82
N LEU A 95 24.44 21.49 36.21
CA LEU A 95 24.57 22.92 35.95
C LEU A 95 24.56 23.77 37.24
N GLY A 96 23.89 23.28 38.29
CA GLY A 96 23.88 23.91 39.62
C GLY A 96 25.13 23.62 40.46
N MET A 97 25.94 22.63 40.08
CA MET A 97 27.17 22.25 40.79
C MET A 97 28.43 22.93 40.25
N VAL A 98 28.35 23.56 39.06
CA VAL A 98 29.46 24.24 38.41
C VAL A 98 29.48 25.72 38.80
N ASP A 99 30.66 26.27 39.10
CA ASP A 99 30.83 27.73 39.20
C ASP A 99 30.73 28.36 37.81
N ASN A 100 29.49 28.61 37.39
CA ASN A 100 29.16 29.16 36.09
C ASN A 100 29.78 30.55 35.87
N GLY A 101 30.17 31.26 36.94
CA GLY A 101 30.82 32.58 36.85
C GLY A 101 32.18 32.51 36.15
N ASP A 102 33.04 31.59 36.61
CA ASP A 102 34.39 31.42 36.07
C ASP A 102 34.40 30.77 34.68
N VAL A 103 33.49 29.82 34.42
CA VAL A 103 33.41 29.13 33.12
C VAL A 103 32.91 30.06 32.02
N LEU A 104 31.96 30.95 32.32
CA LEU A 104 31.42 31.92 31.35
C LEU A 104 32.33 33.13 31.14
N ALA A 105 33.13 33.51 32.15
CA ALA A 105 34.14 34.56 32.03
C ALA A 105 35.27 34.22 31.02
N ALA A 106 35.45 32.94 30.70
CA ALA A 106 36.38 32.48 29.68
C ALA A 106 35.90 32.69 28.22
N LEU A 107 34.65 33.13 28.01
CA LEU A 107 34.11 33.40 26.67
C LEU A 107 34.53 34.80 26.14
N PRO A 108 35.01 34.91 24.89
CA PRO A 108 35.41 36.21 24.34
C PRO A 108 34.20 37.15 24.20
N GLY A 109 34.24 38.28 24.93
CA GLY A 109 33.23 39.34 24.86
C GLY A 109 32.16 39.34 25.97
N VAL A 110 32.25 38.45 26.95
CA VAL A 110 31.37 38.44 28.13
C VAL A 110 32.13 39.03 29.32
N GLY A 111 31.69 40.19 29.82
CA GLY A 111 32.29 40.82 31.01
C GLY A 111 31.90 40.07 32.30
N PRO A 112 32.79 40.04 33.31
CA PRO A 112 32.57 39.31 34.57
C PRO A 112 31.31 39.76 35.33
N ASP A 113 30.80 40.96 35.07
CA ASP A 113 29.65 41.54 35.77
C ASP A 113 28.28 41.15 35.15
N LEU A 114 28.24 40.44 34.01
CA LEU A 114 26.97 40.16 33.31
C LEU A 114 26.11 39.09 34.02
N PHE A 115 26.73 38.24 34.85
CA PHE A 115 26.08 37.09 35.50
C PHE A 115 26.28 37.04 37.02
N GLY A 116 26.82 38.10 37.64
CA GLY A 116 27.21 38.17 39.07
C GLY A 116 26.10 38.00 40.12
N THR A 117 24.93 37.50 39.72
CA THR A 117 23.81 37.13 40.61
C THR A 117 23.23 35.74 40.32
N ALA A 118 23.77 35.00 39.34
CA ALA A 118 23.29 33.66 38.99
C ALA A 118 24.09 32.52 39.67
N SER A 119 25.21 32.83 40.32
CA SER A 119 26.06 31.86 41.04
C SER A 119 25.52 31.46 42.42
N ASP A 120 24.57 32.22 42.98
CA ASP A 120 23.98 31.99 44.32
C ASP A 120 22.59 31.34 44.27
N ILE A 121 22.24 30.63 43.19
CA ILE A 121 21.00 29.86 43.17
C ILE A 121 21.28 28.49 43.79
N ASP A 122 21.19 28.41 45.12
CA ASP A 122 21.22 27.17 45.90
C ASP A 122 19.97 26.32 45.61
N PHE A 123 19.91 25.75 44.40
CA PHE A 123 18.83 24.87 43.94
C PHE A 123 18.89 23.49 44.62
N VAL A 124 20.03 23.16 45.26
CA VAL A 124 20.39 21.78 45.65
C VAL A 124 20.50 21.59 47.17
N GLY A 125 20.56 22.66 47.98
CA GLY A 125 20.63 22.57 49.44
C GLY A 125 19.50 21.81 50.14
N TRP A 126 18.38 21.53 49.44
CA TRP A 126 17.28 20.69 49.95
C TRP A 126 17.42 19.19 49.61
N LEU A 127 18.30 18.80 48.68
CA LEU A 127 18.36 17.44 48.12
C LEU A 127 19.39 16.50 48.75
N GLY A 128 20.16 16.94 49.74
CA GLY A 128 21.25 16.13 50.32
C GLY A 128 22.56 16.33 49.53
N ASP A 129 23.36 15.28 49.39
CA ASP A 129 24.62 15.35 48.65
C ASP A 129 24.34 15.50 47.14
N ALA A 130 24.61 16.69 46.62
CA ALA A 130 24.34 17.07 45.23
C ALA A 130 25.01 16.13 44.23
N GLU A 131 26.22 15.67 44.55
CA GLU A 131 27.01 14.75 43.73
C GLU A 131 26.32 13.38 43.66
N GLU A 132 25.89 12.85 44.81
CA GLU A 132 25.21 11.56 44.91
C GLU A 132 23.87 11.56 44.15
N VAL A 133 23.11 12.67 44.23
CA VAL A 133 21.84 12.83 43.51
C VAL A 133 22.07 12.98 42.00
N HIS A 134 23.08 13.73 41.57
CA HIS A 134 23.45 13.84 40.17
C HIS A 134 23.86 12.49 39.59
N GLU A 135 24.72 11.75 40.29
CA GLU A 135 25.17 10.42 39.89
C GLU A 135 24.00 9.43 39.78
N PHE A 136 23.06 9.48 40.73
CA PHE A 136 21.85 8.65 40.69
C PHE A 136 21.04 8.87 39.40
N PHE A 137 20.76 10.12 39.03
CA PHE A 137 19.98 10.41 37.82
C PHE A 137 20.74 10.13 36.53
N ALA A 138 22.06 10.28 36.51
CA ALA A 138 22.91 9.88 35.39
C ALA A 138 22.88 8.36 35.18
N ASN A 139 23.04 7.59 36.25
CA ASN A 139 22.98 6.12 36.22
C ASN A 139 21.58 5.59 35.89
N LEU A 140 20.52 6.26 36.38
CA LEU A 140 19.14 5.95 36.03
C LEU A 140 18.88 6.20 34.53
N ALA A 141 19.38 7.31 33.98
CA ALA A 141 19.26 7.60 32.56
C ALA A 141 19.95 6.53 31.71
N LEU A 142 21.16 6.11 32.09
CA LEU A 142 21.90 5.06 31.40
C LEU A 142 21.16 3.70 31.45
N THR A 143 20.60 3.35 32.62
CA THR A 143 19.81 2.14 32.80
C THR A 143 18.57 2.15 31.90
N LEU A 144 17.87 3.28 31.82
CA LEU A 144 16.70 3.44 30.95
C LEU A 144 17.07 3.39 29.46
N VAL A 145 18.24 3.90 29.07
CA VAL A 145 18.79 3.74 27.71
C VAL A 145 19.01 2.27 27.39
N ALA A 146 19.67 1.52 28.29
CA ALA A 146 19.93 0.09 28.10
C ALA A 146 18.62 -0.72 27.97
N LEU A 147 17.64 -0.44 28.84
CA LEU A 147 16.31 -1.06 28.77
C LEU A 147 15.58 -0.70 27.48
N HIS A 148 15.68 0.54 27.01
CA HIS A 148 15.09 0.98 25.76
C HIS A 148 15.71 0.28 24.55
N ILE A 149 17.04 0.15 24.51
CA ILE A 149 17.76 -0.60 23.47
C ILE A 149 17.32 -2.07 23.50
N GLY A 150 17.29 -2.70 24.67
CA GLY A 150 16.81 -4.07 24.85
C GLY A 150 15.38 -4.25 24.36
N TYR A 151 14.47 -3.33 24.69
CA TYR A 151 13.10 -3.32 24.21
C TYR A 151 13.03 -3.23 22.67
N VAL A 152 13.81 -2.34 22.04
CA VAL A 152 13.85 -2.19 20.58
C VAL A 152 14.41 -3.45 19.92
N LEU A 153 15.46 -4.05 20.46
CA LEU A 153 16.07 -5.26 19.89
C LEU A 153 15.15 -6.49 20.01
N LEU A 154 14.45 -6.65 21.14
CA LEU A 154 13.60 -7.81 21.40
C LEU A 154 12.22 -7.68 20.73
N PHE A 155 11.57 -6.53 20.85
CA PHE A 155 10.16 -6.35 20.48
C PHE A 155 9.96 -5.51 19.21
N ARG A 156 11.00 -4.85 18.70
CA ARG A 156 11.00 -4.12 17.41
C ARG A 156 12.10 -4.60 16.47
N ARG A 157 12.43 -5.90 16.53
CA ARG A 157 13.53 -6.54 15.79
C ARG A 157 13.55 -6.18 14.30
N THR A 158 12.40 -6.21 13.61
CA THR A 158 12.32 -5.93 12.17
C THR A 158 12.74 -4.50 11.83
N THR A 159 12.33 -3.53 12.64
CA THR A 159 12.72 -2.12 12.50
C THR A 159 14.19 -1.89 12.87
N ALA A 160 14.67 -2.55 13.94
CA ALA A 160 16.07 -2.49 14.36
C ALA A 160 17.03 -3.07 13.31
N TRP A 161 16.69 -4.22 12.72
CA TRP A 161 17.46 -4.84 11.64
C TRP A 161 17.43 -4.05 10.34
N ALA A 162 16.31 -3.38 10.02
CA ALA A 162 16.24 -2.46 8.88
C ALA A 162 17.10 -1.20 9.08
N LEU A 163 17.31 -0.76 10.32
CA LEU A 163 18.16 0.39 10.66
C LEU A 163 19.66 0.07 10.55
N LEU A 164 20.09 -1.13 11.00
CA LEU A 164 21.49 -1.56 10.98
C LEU A 164 22.01 -1.93 9.58
N ARG A 165 21.12 -2.38 8.68
CA ARG A 165 21.49 -2.76 7.30
C ARG A 165 21.66 -1.57 6.35
N GLY A 166 21.44 -0.35 6.83
CA GLY A 166 21.38 0.86 5.99
C GLY A 166 20.15 0.87 5.06
N PRO A 167 19.83 1.99 4.42
CA PRO A 167 18.82 1.99 3.38
C PRO A 167 19.21 0.93 2.33
N ARG A 168 18.32 -0.02 2.03
CA ARG A 168 18.47 -0.87 0.84
C ARG A 168 18.73 0.07 -0.32
N GLN A 169 19.90 -0.08 -0.95
CA GLN A 169 20.13 0.58 -2.22
C GLN A 169 18.93 0.25 -3.12
N PRO A 170 18.34 1.22 -3.82
CA PRO A 170 17.53 0.87 -4.96
C PRO A 170 18.35 -0.09 -5.81
N ALA A 171 17.71 -1.15 -6.32
CA ALA A 171 18.36 -2.07 -7.25
C ALA A 171 19.22 -1.24 -8.23
N PRO A 172 20.47 -1.64 -8.51
CA PRO A 172 21.34 -0.88 -9.39
C PRO A 172 20.53 -0.54 -10.64
N GLU A 173 20.50 0.74 -11.00
CA GLU A 173 19.97 1.20 -12.28
C GLU A 173 20.41 0.18 -13.32
N ALA A 174 19.43 -0.53 -13.88
CA ALA A 174 19.71 -1.51 -14.89
C ALA A 174 20.54 -0.78 -15.95
N GLN A 175 21.78 -1.25 -16.13
CA GLN A 175 22.58 -0.85 -17.29
C GLN A 175 21.65 -0.90 -18.49
N PRO A 176 21.64 0.12 -19.38
CA PRO A 176 20.77 0.12 -20.52
C PRO A 176 20.95 -1.21 -21.22
N ALA A 177 19.90 -2.03 -21.15
CA ALA A 177 19.91 -3.34 -21.76
C ALA A 177 20.33 -3.11 -23.20
N LYS A 178 21.34 -3.87 -23.67
CA LYS A 178 21.61 -4.00 -25.10
C LYS A 178 20.26 -4.08 -25.80
N PRO A 179 20.03 -3.30 -26.87
CA PRO A 179 18.72 -3.22 -27.50
C PRO A 179 18.23 -4.63 -27.76
N VAL A 180 17.24 -5.05 -26.97
CA VAL A 180 16.50 -6.26 -27.21
C VAL A 180 15.86 -6.02 -28.57
N PRO A 181 16.13 -6.85 -29.59
CA PRO A 181 15.50 -6.68 -30.89
C PRO A 181 14.00 -6.61 -30.63
N ALA A 182 13.37 -5.54 -31.13
CA ALA A 182 11.96 -5.23 -30.90
C ALA A 182 11.13 -6.52 -31.02
N ALA A 183 10.74 -7.08 -29.88
CA ALA A 183 9.76 -8.15 -29.85
C ALA A 183 8.50 -7.54 -30.46
N ALA A 184 8.06 -8.12 -31.57
CA ALA A 184 6.90 -7.67 -32.32
C ALA A 184 5.76 -7.34 -31.33
N SER A 185 5.22 -6.13 -31.44
CA SER A 185 4.08 -5.67 -30.66
C SER A 185 2.87 -6.55 -30.99
N VAL A 186 2.62 -7.56 -30.16
CA VAL A 186 1.41 -8.37 -30.30
C VAL A 186 0.27 -7.65 -29.57
N VAL A 187 -0.59 -7.03 -30.36
CA VAL A 187 -1.94 -6.64 -29.97
C VAL A 187 -2.63 -7.82 -29.27
N PRO A 188 -3.30 -7.63 -28.11
CA PRO A 188 -3.98 -8.72 -27.44
C PRO A 188 -5.17 -9.21 -28.29
N ALA A 189 -4.95 -10.25 -29.09
CA ALA A 189 -5.98 -10.95 -29.85
C ALA A 189 -6.80 -11.94 -29.00
N PHE A 190 -8.06 -12.16 -29.34
CA PHE A 190 -8.85 -13.22 -28.68
C PHE A 190 -8.31 -14.62 -29.00
N ALA A 191 -8.37 -15.51 -28.02
CA ALA A 191 -8.18 -16.94 -28.21
C ALA A 191 -9.44 -17.69 -27.73
N ALA A 192 -9.93 -18.61 -28.54
CA ALA A 192 -11.06 -19.46 -28.17
C ALA A 192 -10.57 -20.59 -27.24
N LEU A 193 -10.92 -20.55 -25.96
CA LEU A 193 -10.56 -21.58 -24.97
C LEU A 193 -11.73 -22.53 -24.73
N ALA A 194 -11.45 -23.83 -24.60
CA ALA A 194 -12.47 -24.84 -24.37
C ALA A 194 -12.85 -24.92 -22.89
N VAL A 195 -14.15 -25.01 -22.59
CA VAL A 195 -14.67 -25.23 -21.24
C VAL A 195 -14.55 -26.71 -20.91
N THR A 196 -13.72 -27.06 -19.92
CA THR A 196 -13.47 -28.45 -19.53
C THR A 196 -14.24 -28.87 -18.28
N ALA A 197 -14.61 -27.92 -17.43
CA ALA A 197 -15.46 -28.17 -16.27
C ALA A 197 -16.38 -26.98 -15.99
N ARG A 198 -17.54 -27.29 -15.43
CA ARG A 198 -18.54 -26.34 -14.93
C ARG A 198 -18.96 -26.79 -13.53
N GLN A 199 -18.78 -25.94 -12.54
CA GLN A 199 -19.05 -26.25 -11.14
C GLN A 199 -20.01 -25.19 -10.57
N VAL A 200 -20.98 -25.62 -9.79
CA VAL A 200 -21.86 -24.72 -9.03
C VAL A 200 -21.19 -24.46 -7.69
N GLU A 201 -20.90 -23.19 -7.40
CA GLU A 201 -20.29 -22.76 -6.13
C GLU A 201 -21.37 -22.39 -5.12
N THR A 202 -22.42 -21.70 -5.58
CA THR A 202 -23.60 -21.30 -4.81
C THR A 202 -24.81 -21.28 -5.74
N SER A 203 -26.00 -20.99 -5.22
CA SER A 203 -27.22 -20.85 -6.03
C SER A 203 -27.14 -19.75 -7.11
N ASP A 204 -26.25 -18.76 -6.93
CA ASP A 204 -26.05 -17.64 -7.84
C ASP A 204 -24.64 -17.56 -8.45
N THR A 205 -23.75 -18.51 -8.18
CA THR A 205 -22.36 -18.46 -8.65
C THR A 205 -21.88 -19.79 -9.23
N LEU A 206 -21.24 -19.73 -10.40
CA LEU A 206 -20.65 -20.89 -11.07
C LEU A 206 -19.19 -20.64 -11.42
N SER A 207 -18.37 -21.69 -11.37
CA SER A 207 -17.01 -21.70 -11.89
C SER A 207 -16.91 -22.42 -13.23
N PHE A 208 -16.08 -21.90 -14.12
CA PHE A 208 -15.75 -22.50 -15.42
C PHE A 208 -14.25 -22.69 -15.53
N SER A 209 -13.85 -23.93 -15.82
CA SER A 209 -12.46 -24.27 -16.14
C SER A 209 -12.22 -24.17 -17.63
N LEU A 210 -11.20 -23.43 -18.03
CA LEU A 210 -10.85 -23.13 -19.41
C LEU A 210 -9.49 -23.75 -19.73
N GLN A 211 -9.46 -24.64 -20.71
CA GLN A 211 -8.21 -25.27 -21.17
C GLN A 211 -7.43 -24.31 -22.06
N VAL A 212 -6.20 -24.01 -21.66
CA VAL A 212 -5.22 -23.31 -22.47
C VAL A 212 -4.38 -24.33 -23.23
N PRO A 213 -4.38 -24.29 -24.59
CA PRO A 213 -3.50 -25.11 -25.40
C PRO A 213 -2.02 -24.85 -25.10
N PRO A 214 -1.13 -25.86 -25.21
CA PRO A 214 0.31 -25.72 -24.94
C PRO A 214 0.96 -24.49 -25.57
N GLU A 215 0.63 -24.22 -26.83
CA GLU A 215 1.15 -23.11 -27.64
C GLU A 215 0.70 -21.71 -27.15
N LEU A 216 -0.34 -21.64 -26.32
CA LEU A 216 -0.85 -20.40 -25.73
C LEU A 216 -0.49 -20.23 -24.25
N ARG A 217 0.20 -21.20 -23.62
CA ARG A 217 0.46 -21.18 -22.17
C ARG A 217 1.27 -19.98 -21.71
N GLU A 218 2.33 -19.62 -22.43
CA GLU A 218 3.14 -18.44 -22.10
C GLU A 218 2.31 -17.16 -22.16
N ARG A 219 1.47 -17.05 -23.20
CA ARG A 219 0.59 -15.90 -23.42
C ARG A 219 -0.50 -15.77 -22.34
N PHE A 220 -0.92 -16.88 -21.76
CA PHE A 220 -1.95 -16.94 -20.72
C PHE A 220 -1.39 -17.19 -19.32
N ALA A 221 -0.06 -17.06 -19.15
CA ALA A 221 0.55 -17.04 -17.83
C ALA A 221 -0.07 -15.89 -17.02
N ALA A 222 -0.59 -16.21 -15.85
CA ALA A 222 -1.32 -15.27 -15.00
C ALA A 222 -0.68 -15.23 -13.62
N GLN A 223 -0.61 -14.04 -13.04
CA GLN A 223 -0.29 -13.90 -11.62
C GLN A 223 -1.59 -14.01 -10.79
N PRO A 224 -1.52 -14.52 -9.54
CA PRO A 224 -2.71 -14.61 -8.70
C PRO A 224 -3.35 -13.24 -8.49
N GLY A 225 -4.68 -13.18 -8.60
CA GLY A 225 -5.47 -11.95 -8.50
C GLY A 225 -5.69 -11.20 -9.81
N GLN A 226 -5.12 -11.67 -10.93
CA GLN A 226 -5.46 -11.16 -12.26
C GLN A 226 -6.83 -11.65 -12.77
N PHE A 227 -7.36 -10.98 -13.80
CA PHE A 227 -8.60 -11.32 -14.50
C PHE A 227 -8.37 -11.61 -15.97
N VAL A 228 -9.37 -12.20 -16.63
CA VAL A 228 -9.43 -12.32 -18.10
C VAL A 228 -10.66 -11.60 -18.65
N THR A 229 -10.59 -11.16 -19.91
CA THR A 229 -11.74 -10.57 -20.60
C THR A 229 -12.35 -11.59 -21.56
N LEU A 230 -13.61 -11.93 -21.34
CA LEU A 230 -14.40 -12.78 -22.23
C LEU A 230 -15.16 -11.96 -23.25
N ARG A 231 -15.25 -12.48 -24.48
CA ARG A 231 -16.22 -12.04 -25.48
C ARG A 231 -17.44 -12.95 -25.40
N VAL A 232 -18.52 -12.42 -24.81
CA VAL A 232 -19.75 -13.14 -24.47
C VAL A 232 -20.80 -12.93 -25.57
N PRO A 233 -21.23 -13.97 -26.30
CA PRO A 233 -22.12 -13.88 -27.46
C PRO A 233 -23.60 -13.78 -27.07
N CYS A 234 -23.91 -12.96 -26.07
CA CYS A 234 -25.29 -12.72 -25.57
C CYS A 234 -26.00 -11.53 -26.26
N ALA A 235 -25.36 -10.94 -27.26
CA ALA A 235 -25.74 -9.67 -27.87
C ALA A 235 -25.16 -9.54 -29.29
N LYS A 236 -25.72 -8.62 -30.09
CA LYS A 236 -25.10 -8.15 -31.32
C LYS A 236 -24.89 -6.63 -31.20
N PRO A 237 -23.63 -6.13 -31.15
CA PRO A 237 -22.38 -6.90 -31.07
C PRO A 237 -22.23 -7.65 -29.72
N PRO A 238 -21.35 -8.67 -29.63
CA PRO A 238 -21.07 -9.40 -28.38
C PRO A 238 -20.62 -8.48 -27.24
N LEU A 239 -20.91 -8.87 -25.99
CA LEU A 239 -20.47 -8.10 -24.82
C LEU A 239 -19.09 -8.57 -24.37
N LEU A 240 -18.17 -7.64 -24.12
CA LEU A 240 -16.92 -7.94 -23.47
C LEU A 240 -17.04 -7.79 -21.95
N ARG A 241 -16.63 -8.78 -21.16
CA ARG A 241 -16.72 -8.75 -19.69
C ARG A 241 -15.51 -9.35 -19.02
N CYS A 242 -15.11 -8.74 -17.91
CA CYS A 242 -13.97 -9.18 -17.12
C CYS A 242 -14.43 -10.12 -16.01
N TYR A 243 -13.66 -11.18 -15.79
CA TYR A 243 -13.86 -12.10 -14.69
C TYR A 243 -12.51 -12.40 -14.06
N SER A 244 -12.36 -12.09 -12.78
CA SER A 244 -11.17 -12.44 -12.00
C SER A 244 -10.95 -13.94 -12.04
N LEU A 245 -9.68 -14.33 -12.17
CA LEU A 245 -9.30 -15.72 -12.13
C LEU A 245 -9.46 -16.21 -10.69
N SER A 246 -10.29 -17.23 -10.50
CA SER A 246 -10.37 -17.95 -9.22
C SER A 246 -9.26 -18.98 -9.09
N LYS A 247 -8.64 -19.40 -10.20
CA LYS A 247 -7.39 -20.18 -10.26
C LYS A 247 -6.55 -19.67 -11.45
N PRO A 248 -5.30 -19.21 -11.24
CA PRO A 248 -4.39 -18.85 -12.33
C PRO A 248 -3.97 -20.11 -13.10
N LEU A 249 -3.26 -19.93 -14.22
CA LEU A 249 -2.91 -21.05 -15.10
C LEU A 249 -2.06 -22.07 -14.34
N GLY A 250 -2.62 -23.25 -14.10
CA GLY A 250 -1.90 -24.36 -13.47
C GLY A 250 -0.95 -25.07 -14.43
N SER A 251 -0.11 -25.96 -13.89
CA SER A 251 0.73 -26.87 -14.68
C SER A 251 -0.08 -27.82 -15.58
N ASP A 252 -1.33 -28.09 -15.19
CA ASP A 252 -2.37 -28.78 -15.97
C ASP A 252 -2.83 -27.99 -17.21
N GLY A 253 -2.43 -26.73 -17.35
CA GLY A 253 -2.84 -25.85 -18.44
C GLY A 253 -4.27 -25.33 -18.29
N VAL A 254 -4.85 -25.37 -17.08
CA VAL A 254 -6.23 -24.95 -16.82
C VAL A 254 -6.26 -23.62 -16.07
N LEU A 255 -7.05 -22.68 -16.59
CA LEU A 255 -7.48 -21.45 -15.91
C LEU A 255 -8.88 -21.66 -15.34
N ARG A 256 -9.22 -21.00 -14.24
CA ARG A 256 -10.60 -20.98 -13.72
C ARG A 256 -11.09 -19.57 -13.51
N ILE A 257 -12.29 -19.28 -14.02
CA ILE A 257 -13.06 -18.08 -13.71
C ILE A 257 -14.28 -18.46 -12.90
N SER A 258 -14.83 -17.52 -12.13
CA SER A 258 -16.12 -17.72 -11.48
C SER A 258 -17.04 -16.53 -11.71
N VAL A 259 -18.29 -16.83 -12.01
CA VAL A 259 -19.29 -15.91 -12.52
C VAL A 259 -20.48 -15.93 -11.57
N ARG A 260 -20.70 -14.80 -10.92
CA ARG A 260 -21.91 -14.57 -10.13
C ARG A 260 -23.00 -13.95 -11.00
N ARG A 261 -24.22 -14.47 -10.90
CA ARG A 261 -25.41 -13.91 -11.56
C ARG A 261 -25.67 -12.51 -11.02
N VAL A 262 -26.01 -11.61 -11.93
CA VAL A 262 -26.47 -10.26 -11.59
C VAL A 262 -27.92 -10.16 -12.07
N ALA A 263 -28.80 -9.64 -11.23
CA ALA A 263 -30.20 -9.44 -11.59
C ALA A 263 -30.28 -8.55 -12.86
N GLY A 264 -30.95 -9.03 -13.92
CA GLY A 264 -30.98 -8.35 -15.23
C GLY A 264 -29.64 -8.35 -15.99
N GLY A 265 -28.58 -8.97 -15.47
CA GLY A 265 -27.27 -9.04 -16.10
C GLY A 265 -27.30 -9.88 -17.38
N ARG A 266 -26.88 -9.30 -18.50
CA ARG A 266 -26.92 -10.00 -19.80
C ARG A 266 -25.87 -11.10 -19.91
N ALA A 267 -24.61 -10.75 -19.63
CA ALA A 267 -23.48 -11.66 -19.80
C ALA A 267 -23.39 -12.73 -18.71
N SER A 268 -23.53 -12.35 -17.43
CA SER A 268 -23.43 -13.31 -16.32
C SER A 268 -24.53 -14.36 -16.34
N ASN A 269 -25.77 -13.97 -16.67
CA ASN A 269 -26.86 -14.93 -16.83
C ASN A 269 -26.66 -15.81 -18.08
N TRP A 270 -26.23 -15.25 -19.21
CA TRP A 270 -25.92 -16.05 -20.40
C TRP A 270 -24.82 -17.09 -20.13
N LEU A 271 -23.73 -16.71 -19.46
CA LEU A 271 -22.68 -17.64 -19.08
C LEU A 271 -23.22 -18.75 -18.17
N ALA A 272 -24.01 -18.39 -17.16
CA ALA A 272 -24.59 -19.35 -16.24
C ALA A 272 -25.58 -20.32 -16.92
N ASP A 273 -26.40 -19.84 -17.86
CA ASP A 273 -27.47 -20.61 -18.49
C ASP A 273 -27.02 -21.39 -19.72
N THR A 274 -26.12 -20.81 -20.52
CA THR A 274 -25.84 -21.27 -21.89
C THR A 274 -24.45 -21.88 -22.04
N LEU A 275 -23.44 -21.41 -21.30
CA LEU A 275 -22.08 -21.91 -21.44
C LEU A 275 -21.97 -23.31 -20.81
N GLN A 276 -21.65 -24.31 -21.63
CA GLN A 276 -21.54 -25.71 -21.22
C GLN A 276 -20.14 -26.30 -21.47
N ILE A 277 -19.85 -27.40 -20.80
CA ILE A 277 -18.62 -28.19 -21.02
C ILE A 277 -18.54 -28.60 -22.50
N GLY A 278 -17.34 -28.54 -23.07
CA GLY A 278 -17.05 -28.81 -24.48
C GLY A 278 -17.22 -27.60 -25.41
N GLN A 279 -17.93 -26.55 -24.99
CA GLN A 279 -18.02 -25.31 -25.77
C GLN A 279 -16.73 -24.50 -25.67
N ARG A 280 -16.57 -23.55 -26.59
CA ARG A 280 -15.45 -22.62 -26.60
C ARG A 280 -15.93 -21.21 -26.34
N ILE A 281 -15.13 -20.43 -25.63
CA ILE A 281 -15.36 -19.01 -25.41
C ILE A 281 -14.09 -18.22 -25.73
N ASP A 282 -14.28 -17.05 -26.33
CA ASP A 282 -13.17 -16.17 -26.70
C ASP A 282 -12.68 -15.38 -25.50
N VAL A 283 -11.37 -15.42 -25.27
CA VAL A 283 -10.71 -14.87 -24.09
C VAL A 283 -9.49 -14.03 -24.50
N LEU A 284 -9.34 -12.85 -23.91
CA LEU A 284 -8.08 -12.10 -23.96
C LEU A 284 -7.10 -12.58 -22.90
N PRO A 285 -5.78 -12.42 -23.12
CA PRO A 285 -4.77 -12.73 -22.12
C PRO A 285 -5.06 -12.08 -20.74
N PRO A 286 -4.55 -12.67 -19.65
CA PRO A 286 -4.71 -12.13 -18.30
C PRO A 286 -4.24 -10.67 -18.18
N ALA A 287 -4.97 -9.90 -17.39
CA ALA A 287 -4.68 -8.51 -17.07
C ALA A 287 -5.07 -8.21 -15.62
N GLY A 288 -4.74 -7.02 -15.13
CA GLY A 288 -5.05 -6.59 -13.77
C GLY A 288 -3.80 -6.42 -12.90
N ARG A 289 -4.00 -5.71 -11.78
CA ARG A 289 -2.94 -5.22 -10.89
C ARG A 289 -3.11 -5.65 -9.43
N LEU A 290 -4.21 -6.34 -9.12
CA LEU A 290 -4.48 -6.82 -7.78
C LEU A 290 -3.61 -8.06 -7.51
N VAL A 291 -2.30 -7.89 -7.47
CA VAL A 291 -1.33 -8.98 -7.42
C VAL A 291 -0.37 -8.75 -6.27
N PRO A 292 -0.09 -9.78 -5.43
CA PRO A 292 0.92 -9.70 -4.39
C PRO A 292 2.32 -9.47 -4.95
N ASP A 293 3.06 -8.57 -4.30
CA ASP A 293 4.49 -8.37 -4.59
C ASP A 293 5.34 -9.56 -4.11
N ASP A 294 4.91 -10.23 -3.03
CA ASP A 294 5.62 -11.35 -2.40
C ASP A 294 4.65 -12.40 -1.84
N LEU A 295 4.88 -13.68 -2.16
CA LEU A 295 4.11 -14.81 -1.62
C LEU A 295 4.67 -15.37 -0.30
N ASP A 296 5.85 -14.91 0.13
CA ASP A 296 6.48 -15.29 1.39
C ASP A 296 6.05 -14.39 2.57
N GLY A 297 5.40 -13.26 2.29
CA GLY A 297 4.89 -12.29 3.28
C GLY A 297 3.50 -12.64 3.83
N ASP A 298 3.15 -12.01 4.96
CA ASP A 298 1.79 -12.10 5.50
C ASP A 298 0.83 -11.21 4.69
N LEU A 299 -0.26 -11.78 4.20
CA LEU A 299 -1.28 -11.06 3.42
C LEU A 299 -2.62 -10.99 4.16
N LEU A 300 -3.24 -9.81 4.16
CA LEU A 300 -4.58 -9.58 4.68
C LEU A 300 -5.56 -9.52 3.50
N LEU A 301 -6.52 -10.43 3.44
CA LEU A 301 -7.46 -10.52 2.33
C LEU A 301 -8.87 -10.25 2.86
N LEU A 302 -9.53 -9.20 2.35
CA LEU A 302 -10.87 -8.81 2.77
C LEU A 302 -11.81 -8.93 1.56
N ALA A 303 -12.62 -9.98 1.58
CA ALA A 303 -13.56 -10.32 0.52
C ALA A 303 -15.01 -10.12 0.96
N ALA A 304 -15.86 -9.66 0.04
CA ALA A 304 -17.31 -9.74 0.21
C ALA A 304 -18.01 -10.25 -1.05
N GLY A 305 -18.92 -11.23 -0.87
CA GLY A 305 -19.63 -11.87 -1.97
C GLY A 305 -18.68 -12.41 -3.04
N SER A 306 -18.93 -12.08 -4.32
CA SER A 306 -18.07 -12.50 -5.44
C SER A 306 -16.67 -11.89 -5.42
N GLY A 307 -16.38 -10.89 -4.57
CA GLY A 307 -15.01 -10.36 -4.42
C GLY A 307 -13.99 -11.38 -3.88
N ILE A 308 -14.45 -12.55 -3.44
CA ILE A 308 -13.58 -13.66 -3.05
C ILE A 308 -12.83 -14.27 -4.25
N THR A 309 -13.27 -14.11 -5.50
CA THR A 309 -12.63 -14.74 -6.67
C THR A 309 -11.14 -14.44 -6.82
N PRO A 310 -10.69 -13.18 -6.94
CA PRO A 310 -9.27 -12.89 -7.04
C PRO A 310 -8.52 -13.28 -5.75
N LEU A 311 -9.15 -13.10 -4.60
CA LEU A 311 -8.52 -13.37 -3.30
C LEU A 311 -8.31 -14.86 -3.05
N ARG A 312 -9.20 -15.74 -3.53
CA ARG A 312 -9.04 -17.19 -3.47
C ARG A 312 -7.87 -17.66 -4.34
N ALA A 313 -7.63 -17.03 -5.50
CA ALA A 313 -6.43 -17.29 -6.29
C ALA A 313 -5.14 -16.89 -5.54
N ILE A 314 -5.18 -15.77 -4.81
CA ILE A 314 -4.07 -15.34 -3.94
C ILE A 314 -3.87 -16.33 -2.78
N VAL A 315 -4.94 -16.76 -2.11
CA VAL A 315 -4.87 -17.80 -1.04
C VAL A 315 -4.15 -19.04 -1.55
N GLN A 316 -4.60 -19.59 -2.67
CA GLN A 316 -3.98 -20.79 -3.23
C GLN A 316 -2.49 -20.56 -3.52
N ALA A 317 -2.13 -19.45 -4.18
CA ALA A 317 -0.76 -19.17 -4.55
C ALA A 317 0.16 -19.02 -3.32
N VAL A 318 -0.26 -18.28 -2.30
CA VAL A 318 0.53 -18.14 -1.06
C VAL A 318 0.72 -19.50 -0.39
N LEU A 319 -0.35 -20.28 -0.22
CA LEU A 319 -0.28 -21.55 0.51
C LEU A 319 0.51 -22.64 -0.22
N GLU A 320 0.38 -22.74 -1.55
CA GLU A 320 0.99 -23.81 -2.34
C GLU A 320 2.37 -23.45 -2.91
N GLN A 321 2.66 -22.16 -3.15
CA GLN A 321 3.88 -21.71 -3.86
C GLN A 321 4.78 -20.83 -3.00
N GLY A 322 4.25 -20.20 -1.94
CA GLY A 322 4.99 -19.33 -1.03
C GLY A 322 5.09 -19.89 0.40
N ARG A 323 5.70 -19.09 1.28
CA ARG A 323 5.84 -19.38 2.72
C ARG A 323 5.00 -18.46 3.62
N GLY A 324 4.29 -17.49 3.04
CA GLY A 324 3.50 -16.48 3.75
C GLY A 324 2.31 -17.05 4.51
N ARG A 325 1.74 -16.23 5.39
CA ARG A 325 0.45 -16.53 6.05
C ARG A 325 -0.64 -15.67 5.44
N VAL A 326 -1.86 -16.20 5.44
CA VAL A 326 -3.05 -15.58 4.87
C VAL A 326 -4.05 -15.34 5.98
N PHE A 327 -4.48 -14.09 6.10
CA PHE A 327 -5.53 -13.66 7.01
C PHE A 327 -6.74 -13.26 6.17
N LEU A 328 -7.70 -14.18 6.02
CA LEU A 328 -8.84 -14.01 5.12
C LEU A 328 -10.11 -13.67 5.91
N PHE A 329 -10.69 -12.50 5.63
CA PHE A 329 -11.99 -12.07 6.10
C PHE A 329 -12.97 -12.23 4.94
N GLN A 330 -13.97 -13.09 5.07
CA GLN A 330 -14.99 -13.32 4.05
C GLN A 330 -16.36 -12.92 4.58
N ALA A 331 -16.93 -11.86 4.02
CA ALA A 331 -18.32 -11.48 4.27
C ALA A 331 -19.25 -12.05 3.20
N SER A 332 -20.39 -12.60 3.62
CA SER A 332 -21.47 -12.99 2.73
C SER A 332 -22.83 -12.80 3.40
N ARG A 333 -23.91 -12.89 2.61
CA ARG A 333 -25.28 -12.71 3.14
C ARG A 333 -25.63 -13.78 4.18
N ASP A 334 -25.31 -15.02 3.86
CA ASP A 334 -25.62 -16.23 4.63
C ASP A 334 -24.62 -17.34 4.27
N ALA A 335 -24.65 -18.44 5.03
CA ALA A 335 -23.75 -19.57 4.83
C ALA A 335 -23.90 -20.20 3.43
N ALA A 336 -25.12 -20.25 2.88
CA ALA A 336 -25.39 -20.80 1.55
C ALA A 336 -24.82 -19.91 0.42
N SER A 337 -24.52 -18.65 0.71
CA SER A 337 -23.91 -17.68 -0.20
C SER A 337 -22.37 -17.63 -0.07
N LEU A 338 -21.73 -18.49 0.73
CA LEU A 338 -20.27 -18.55 0.83
C LEU A 338 -19.67 -19.25 -0.39
N ILE A 339 -19.21 -18.46 -1.36
CA ILE A 339 -18.51 -18.96 -2.54
C ILE A 339 -17.16 -19.57 -2.10
N PHE A 340 -16.85 -20.77 -2.61
CA PHE A 340 -15.67 -21.59 -2.27
C PHE A 340 -15.58 -22.08 -0.82
N ALA A 341 -16.71 -22.23 -0.11
CA ALA A 341 -16.72 -22.63 1.30
C ALA A 341 -15.95 -23.95 1.54
N GLU A 342 -16.21 -24.98 0.73
CA GLU A 342 -15.54 -26.28 0.84
C GLU A 342 -14.03 -26.16 0.57
N GLU A 343 -13.63 -25.50 -0.51
CA GLU A 343 -12.20 -25.32 -0.83
C GLU A 343 -11.44 -24.54 0.25
N LEU A 344 -12.06 -23.50 0.82
CA LEU A 344 -11.45 -22.70 1.88
C LEU A 344 -11.36 -23.49 3.19
N ALA A 345 -12.33 -24.35 3.49
CA ALA A 345 -12.26 -25.28 4.61
C ALA A 345 -11.11 -26.29 4.42
N ASP A 346 -10.99 -26.87 3.22
CA ASP A 346 -9.89 -27.78 2.87
C ASP A 346 -8.51 -27.11 2.97
N PHE A 347 -8.41 -25.83 2.60
CA PHE A 347 -7.17 -25.07 2.81
C PHE A 347 -6.90 -24.82 4.30
N ALA A 348 -7.93 -24.51 5.09
CA ALA A 348 -7.77 -24.26 6.52
C ALA A 348 -7.35 -25.53 7.27
N GLU A 349 -7.86 -26.71 6.88
CA GLU A 349 -7.46 -28.00 7.44
C GLU A 349 -6.03 -28.39 7.03
N ARG A 350 -5.65 -28.17 5.77
CA ARG A 350 -4.30 -28.48 5.27
C ARG A 350 -3.22 -27.52 5.77
N TYR A 351 -3.58 -26.26 6.05
CA TYR A 351 -2.64 -25.19 6.41
C TYR A 351 -3.08 -24.42 7.67
N PRO A 352 -3.33 -25.09 8.82
CA PRO A 352 -3.95 -24.48 10.00
C PRO A 352 -3.11 -23.35 10.62
N GLU A 353 -1.79 -23.43 10.50
CA GLU A 353 -0.85 -22.41 11.01
C GLU A 353 -0.65 -21.23 10.05
N ARG A 354 -1.10 -21.37 8.79
CA ARG A 354 -0.85 -20.39 7.72
C ARG A 354 -2.11 -19.75 7.16
N LEU A 355 -3.29 -20.34 7.34
CA LEU A 355 -4.56 -19.73 6.93
C LEU A 355 -5.43 -19.45 8.15
N GLN A 356 -5.63 -18.17 8.47
CA GLN A 356 -6.64 -17.75 9.42
C GLN A 356 -7.87 -17.22 8.67
N LEU A 357 -8.96 -18.00 8.69
CA LEU A 357 -10.23 -17.65 8.07
C LEU A 357 -11.20 -17.05 9.11
N ARG A 358 -11.77 -15.89 8.81
CA ARG A 358 -12.85 -15.25 9.58
C ARG A 358 -14.05 -15.02 8.67
N ILE A 359 -15.15 -15.71 8.96
CA ILE A 359 -16.40 -15.58 8.23
C ILE A 359 -17.30 -14.58 8.93
N TRP A 360 -17.94 -13.72 8.12
CA TRP A 360 -18.98 -12.79 8.55
C TRP A 360 -20.25 -13.05 7.75
N LEU A 361 -21.36 -13.27 8.44
CA LEU A 361 -22.66 -13.53 7.80
C LEU A 361 -23.64 -12.40 8.14
N ASP A 362 -24.12 -11.71 7.12
CA ASP A 362 -25.05 -10.58 7.29
C ASP A 362 -26.34 -11.02 8.00
N ALA A 363 -26.84 -12.23 7.72
CA ALA A 363 -28.03 -12.79 8.34
C ALA A 363 -27.90 -12.97 9.88
N GLU A 364 -26.67 -13.09 10.38
CA GLU A 364 -26.39 -13.29 11.81
C GLU A 364 -25.96 -11.99 12.51
N GLN A 365 -25.19 -11.15 11.80
CA GLN A 365 -24.46 -10.03 12.40
C GLN A 365 -24.80 -8.67 11.76
N GLY A 366 -25.66 -8.65 10.74
CA GLY A 366 -25.90 -7.49 9.87
C GLY A 366 -24.74 -7.23 8.91
N VAL A 367 -24.94 -6.29 7.98
CA VAL A 367 -23.88 -5.89 7.03
C VAL A 367 -22.69 -5.29 7.81
N PRO A 368 -21.45 -5.76 7.58
CA PRO A 368 -20.30 -5.34 8.38
C PRO A 368 -19.96 -3.87 8.14
N SER A 369 -19.97 -3.07 9.20
CA SER A 369 -19.46 -1.70 9.19
C SER A 369 -17.93 -1.67 9.30
N GLY A 370 -17.28 -0.58 8.89
CA GLY A 370 -15.83 -0.41 9.05
C GLY A 370 -15.34 -0.66 10.50
N PRO A 371 -15.98 -0.10 11.54
CA PRO A 371 -15.63 -0.41 12.93
C PRO A 371 -15.79 -1.89 13.31
N ALA A 372 -16.83 -2.57 12.80
CA ALA A 372 -17.04 -3.99 13.05
C ALA A 372 -15.96 -4.85 12.36
N ILE A 373 -15.59 -4.51 11.12
CA ILE A 373 -14.45 -5.14 10.41
C ILE A 373 -13.18 -4.93 11.22
N ALA A 374 -12.89 -3.69 11.63
CA ALA A 374 -11.69 -3.35 12.41
C ALA A 374 -11.61 -4.16 13.71
N ALA A 375 -12.72 -4.23 14.46
CA ALA A 375 -12.79 -5.03 15.68
C ALA A 375 -12.55 -6.53 15.40
N LYS A 376 -13.10 -7.03 14.30
CA LYS A 376 -12.97 -8.44 13.89
C LYS A 376 -11.61 -8.77 13.31
N ILE A 377 -10.71 -7.82 13.02
CA ILE A 377 -9.36 -8.08 12.51
C ILE A 377 -8.25 -7.41 13.35
N ALA A 378 -8.58 -6.88 14.53
CA ALA A 378 -7.69 -6.04 15.33
C ALA A 378 -6.40 -6.73 15.79
N ASP A 379 -6.42 -8.06 15.91
CA ASP A 379 -5.29 -8.90 16.32
C ASP A 379 -4.45 -9.43 15.14
N TRP A 380 -4.82 -9.09 13.91
CA TRP A 380 -4.04 -9.48 12.73
C TRP A 380 -2.75 -8.67 12.61
N PRO A 381 -1.68 -9.24 12.01
CA PRO A 381 -0.48 -8.49 11.73
C PRO A 381 -0.78 -7.36 10.74
N LEU A 382 0.03 -6.30 10.77
CA LEU A 382 0.03 -5.30 9.71
C LEU A 382 0.85 -5.84 8.54
N GLY A 383 0.27 -5.79 7.34
CA GLY A 383 0.87 -6.32 6.13
C GLY A 383 0.21 -5.75 4.88
N GLU A 384 0.57 -6.32 3.74
CA GLU A 384 -0.07 -6.01 2.45
C GLU A 384 -1.51 -6.54 2.48
N ALA A 385 -2.45 -5.68 2.08
CA ALA A 385 -3.87 -5.94 2.19
C ALA A 385 -4.56 -5.85 0.83
N PHE A 386 -5.39 -6.84 0.52
CA PHE A 386 -6.16 -6.91 -0.72
C PHE A 386 -7.65 -6.90 -0.39
N VAL A 387 -8.38 -5.98 -1.00
CA VAL A 387 -9.80 -5.76 -0.72
C VAL A 387 -10.61 -5.86 -2.01
N CYS A 388 -11.63 -6.70 -2.01
CA CYS A 388 -12.54 -6.80 -3.15
C CYS A 388 -13.97 -7.15 -2.68
N GLY A 389 -14.96 -6.45 -3.20
CA GLY A 389 -16.36 -6.65 -2.86
C GLY A 389 -17.25 -5.48 -3.29
N PRO A 390 -18.46 -5.34 -2.74
CA PRO A 390 -19.33 -4.21 -3.01
C PRO A 390 -18.71 -2.87 -2.54
N PRO A 391 -19.02 -1.73 -3.17
CA PRO A 391 -18.41 -0.43 -2.84
C PRO A 391 -18.45 -0.05 -1.37
N ALA A 392 -19.59 -0.24 -0.70
CA ALA A 392 -19.74 0.06 0.73
C ALA A 392 -18.82 -0.80 1.62
N PHE A 393 -18.69 -2.09 1.30
CA PHE A 393 -17.79 -2.98 2.00
C PHE A 393 -16.33 -2.56 1.78
N MET A 394 -15.92 -2.31 0.54
CA MET A 394 -14.53 -1.92 0.24
C MET A 394 -14.14 -0.62 0.93
N ALA A 395 -15.05 0.37 0.99
CA ALA A 395 -14.83 1.60 1.72
C ALA A 395 -14.67 1.35 3.23
N GLY A 396 -15.55 0.54 3.82
CA GLY A 396 -15.47 0.17 5.24
C GLY A 396 -14.22 -0.62 5.60
N ALA A 397 -13.86 -1.61 4.78
CA ALA A 397 -12.66 -2.43 4.93
C ALA A 397 -11.37 -1.60 4.80
N SER A 398 -11.29 -0.71 3.80
CA SER A 398 -10.13 0.16 3.63
C SER A 398 -9.98 1.14 4.81
N ALA A 399 -11.10 1.70 5.30
CA ALA A 399 -11.09 2.56 6.47
C ALA A 399 -10.69 1.80 7.76
N ALA A 400 -11.13 0.55 7.90
CA ALA A 400 -10.75 -0.33 9.02
C ALA A 400 -9.25 -0.60 9.03
N LEU A 401 -8.69 -1.01 7.88
CA LEU A 401 -7.26 -1.25 7.71
C LEU A 401 -6.42 0.00 8.01
N ALA A 402 -6.83 1.16 7.47
CA ALA A 402 -6.16 2.43 7.73
C ALA A 402 -6.23 2.81 9.22
N GLY A 403 -7.38 2.62 9.87
CA GLY A 403 -7.57 2.87 11.30
C GLY A 403 -6.71 1.96 12.21
N LEU A 404 -6.39 0.76 11.73
CA LEU A 404 -5.47 -0.18 12.39
C LEU A 404 -3.99 0.10 12.08
N GLY A 405 -3.70 1.01 11.14
CA GLY A 405 -2.35 1.46 10.82
C GLY A 405 -1.70 0.79 9.62
N VAL A 406 -2.47 0.10 8.76
CA VAL A 406 -1.99 -0.36 7.45
C VAL A 406 -1.75 0.86 6.55
N ALA A 407 -0.57 0.92 5.93
CA ALA A 407 -0.20 2.03 5.05
C ALA A 407 -1.07 2.03 3.78
N SER A 408 -1.45 3.20 3.29
CA SER A 408 -2.34 3.36 2.13
C SER A 408 -1.84 2.66 0.87
N GLU A 409 -0.53 2.69 0.65
CA GLU A 409 0.18 2.09 -0.47
C GLU A 409 0.21 0.56 -0.41
N SER A 410 -0.07 -0.01 0.77
CA SER A 410 -0.17 -1.45 1.00
C SER A 410 -1.63 -1.93 1.00
N ILE A 411 -2.59 -1.08 0.63
CA ILE A 411 -4.00 -1.45 0.48
C ILE A 411 -4.36 -1.45 -1.01
N HIS A 412 -4.53 -2.64 -1.57
CA HIS A 412 -4.82 -2.86 -2.97
C HIS A 412 -6.31 -3.19 -3.11
N VAL A 413 -7.01 -2.49 -4.00
CA VAL A 413 -8.46 -2.61 -4.17
C VAL A 413 -8.82 -2.93 -5.61
N GLU A 414 -9.66 -3.95 -5.81
CA GLU A 414 -10.25 -4.27 -7.11
C GLU A 414 -11.76 -4.00 -7.09
N ARG A 415 -12.25 -3.27 -8.09
CA ARG A 415 -13.66 -2.89 -8.24
C ARG A 415 -14.26 -3.60 -9.45
N PHE A 416 -15.44 -4.20 -9.28
CA PHE A 416 -16.16 -4.86 -10.37
C PHE A 416 -17.16 -3.95 -11.09
N ASP A 417 -17.55 -2.86 -10.45
CA ASP A 417 -18.47 -1.87 -11.03
C ASP A 417 -17.73 -0.86 -11.90
N ALA A 418 -18.43 -0.32 -12.90
CA ALA A 418 -17.95 0.86 -13.60
C ALA A 418 -17.96 2.05 -12.62
N PRO A 419 -16.88 2.85 -12.52
CA PRO A 419 -16.88 4.08 -11.74
C PRO A 419 -17.89 5.04 -12.35
N GLU A 420 -18.49 5.87 -11.50
CA GLU A 420 -19.27 7.02 -11.95
C GLU A 420 -18.37 7.95 -12.80
N PRO A 421 -18.91 8.62 -13.82
CA PRO A 421 -18.15 9.54 -14.64
C PRO A 421 -17.52 10.63 -13.76
N ALA A 422 -16.20 10.69 -13.71
CA ALA A 422 -15.50 11.77 -13.03
C ALA A 422 -15.80 13.10 -13.75
N VAL A 423 -16.34 14.07 -13.02
CA VAL A 423 -16.47 15.46 -13.48
C VAL A 423 -15.07 16.04 -13.60
N LEU A 424 -14.70 16.49 -14.80
CA LEU A 424 -13.40 17.09 -15.08
C LEU A 424 -13.18 18.34 -14.21
N LEU A 425 -12.09 18.35 -13.44
CA LEU A 425 -11.55 19.55 -12.82
C LEU A 425 -10.69 20.30 -13.86
N SER A 426 -10.87 21.61 -13.89
CA SER A 426 -10.34 22.68 -14.76
C SER A 426 -9.01 22.45 -15.50
N GLU A 427 -8.97 22.84 -16.78
CA GLU A 427 -7.90 22.56 -17.74
C GLU A 427 -6.83 23.67 -17.92
N PRO A 428 -5.60 23.33 -18.36
CA PRO A 428 -4.75 24.17 -19.21
C PRO A 428 -5.15 24.06 -20.70
N LEU A 429 -4.89 25.11 -21.51
CA LEU A 429 -5.30 25.25 -22.93
C LEU A 429 -5.24 23.94 -23.76
N GLN A 430 -6.40 23.37 -24.08
CA GLN A 430 -6.56 22.26 -25.02
C GLN A 430 -7.16 22.72 -26.37
N PRO A 431 -6.89 22.01 -27.47
CA PRO A 431 -7.48 22.34 -28.77
C PRO A 431 -9.00 22.08 -28.78
N ALA A 432 -9.76 22.95 -29.47
CA ALA A 432 -11.22 22.83 -29.59
C ALA A 432 -11.68 21.53 -30.27
N ARG A 433 -10.83 20.96 -31.13
CA ARG A 433 -10.97 19.67 -31.80
C ARG A 433 -9.60 19.06 -32.03
N SER A 434 -9.51 17.74 -31.97
CA SER A 434 -8.29 17.00 -32.29
C SER A 434 -8.54 16.09 -33.49
N ARG A 435 -7.64 16.11 -34.47
CA ARG A 435 -7.69 15.19 -35.62
C ARG A 435 -7.07 13.85 -35.21
N LEU A 436 -7.91 12.82 -35.09
CA LEU A 436 -7.52 11.48 -34.71
C LEU A 436 -7.33 10.60 -35.96
N HIS A 437 -6.15 10.02 -36.10
CA HIS A 437 -5.85 8.93 -37.02
C HIS A 437 -5.84 7.60 -36.26
N VAL A 438 -6.62 6.62 -36.71
CA VAL A 438 -6.75 5.31 -36.05
C VAL A 438 -6.32 4.22 -37.02
N ALA A 439 -5.33 3.43 -36.65
CA ALA A 439 -5.07 2.14 -37.28
C ALA A 439 -5.83 1.06 -36.50
N LEU A 440 -6.88 0.48 -37.09
CA LEU A 440 -7.73 -0.56 -36.49
C LEU A 440 -7.93 -1.68 -37.51
N ASP A 441 -7.65 -2.92 -37.12
CA ASP A 441 -7.78 -4.11 -37.98
C ASP A 441 -7.09 -3.96 -39.36
N GLY A 442 -5.91 -3.35 -39.37
CA GLY A 442 -5.13 -3.09 -40.59
C GLY A 442 -5.64 -1.94 -41.48
N HIS A 443 -6.74 -1.28 -41.10
CA HIS A 443 -7.31 -0.14 -41.81
C HIS A 443 -7.00 1.18 -41.11
N ARG A 444 -6.77 2.24 -41.89
CA ARG A 444 -6.55 3.59 -41.38
C ARG A 444 -7.79 4.44 -41.54
N HIS A 445 -8.25 4.99 -40.42
CA HIS A 445 -9.39 5.90 -40.35
C HIS A 445 -8.94 7.27 -39.86
N ALA A 446 -9.68 8.32 -40.22
CA ALA A 446 -9.42 9.67 -39.73
C ALA A 446 -10.76 10.33 -39.35
N LEU A 447 -10.85 10.78 -38.10
CA LEU A 447 -12.03 11.43 -37.55
C LEU A 447 -11.63 12.63 -36.68
N ASP A 448 -12.60 13.50 -36.39
CA ASP A 448 -12.42 14.61 -35.46
C ASP A 448 -12.98 14.21 -34.10
N VAL A 449 -12.20 14.45 -33.04
CA VAL A 449 -12.61 14.25 -31.64
C VAL A 449 -12.92 15.62 -31.06
N ALA A 450 -14.13 15.79 -30.51
CA ALA A 450 -14.52 17.03 -29.88
C ALA A 450 -13.73 17.26 -28.58
N HIS A 451 -13.62 18.52 -28.19
CA HIS A 451 -13.02 18.87 -26.91
C HIS A 451 -13.69 18.12 -25.74
N GLY A 452 -12.89 17.52 -24.86
CA GLY A 452 -13.36 16.74 -23.72
C GLY A 452 -13.95 15.37 -24.07
N GLU A 453 -14.13 15.02 -25.34
CA GLU A 453 -14.64 13.72 -25.76
C GLU A 453 -13.57 12.63 -25.61
N VAL A 454 -13.98 11.42 -25.17
CA VAL A 454 -13.05 10.28 -25.08
C VAL A 454 -12.92 9.59 -26.44
N LEU A 455 -11.72 9.07 -26.74
CA LEU A 455 -11.41 8.50 -28.05
C LEU A 455 -12.40 7.40 -28.47
N LEU A 456 -12.79 6.53 -27.53
CA LEU A 456 -13.70 5.42 -27.81
C LEU A 456 -15.05 5.91 -28.35
N ASP A 457 -15.65 6.90 -27.70
CA ASP A 457 -16.97 7.40 -28.07
C ASP A 457 -16.92 8.07 -29.45
N ALA A 458 -15.87 8.84 -29.73
CA ALA A 458 -15.65 9.45 -31.04
C ALA A 458 -15.49 8.39 -32.15
N MET A 459 -14.73 7.33 -31.90
CA MET A 459 -14.55 6.21 -32.85
C MET A 459 -15.88 5.51 -33.14
N GLU A 460 -16.69 5.23 -32.11
CA GLU A 460 -17.98 4.56 -32.27
C GLU A 460 -19.02 5.43 -32.98
N GLN A 461 -19.04 6.75 -32.71
CA GLN A 461 -19.86 7.70 -33.45
C GLN A 461 -19.48 7.77 -34.94
N ALA A 462 -18.19 7.59 -35.25
CA ALA A 462 -17.69 7.46 -36.62
C ALA A 462 -17.95 6.08 -37.27
N GLY A 463 -18.67 5.18 -36.56
CA GLY A 463 -19.02 3.85 -37.06
C GLY A 463 -17.92 2.81 -36.91
N LEU A 464 -16.82 3.12 -36.23
CA LEU A 464 -15.77 2.14 -35.92
C LEU A 464 -16.20 1.25 -34.74
N GLN A 465 -15.61 0.06 -34.66
CA GLN A 465 -15.87 -0.89 -33.58
C GLN A 465 -14.57 -1.29 -32.86
N PRO A 466 -13.83 -0.33 -32.28
CA PRO A 466 -12.65 -0.67 -31.50
C PRO A 466 -13.03 -1.59 -30.33
N PRO A 467 -12.17 -2.55 -29.95
CA PRO A 467 -12.44 -3.43 -28.82
C PRO A 467 -12.75 -2.63 -27.55
N SER A 468 -13.87 -2.90 -26.88
CA SER A 468 -14.25 -2.18 -25.65
C SER A 468 -15.15 -3.01 -24.73
N ALA A 469 -14.99 -2.85 -23.41
CA ALA A 469 -15.70 -3.67 -22.41
C ALA A 469 -16.30 -2.85 -21.26
N CYS A 470 -15.47 -2.39 -20.34
CA CYS A 470 -15.92 -1.78 -19.08
C CYS A 470 -16.28 -0.29 -19.19
N ARG A 471 -15.70 0.44 -20.17
CA ARG A 471 -15.75 1.91 -20.29
C ARG A 471 -15.39 2.69 -19.02
N ALA A 472 -14.58 2.06 -18.17
CA ALA A 472 -14.37 2.43 -16.78
C ALA A 472 -12.89 2.58 -16.41
N GLY A 473 -11.99 2.27 -17.35
CA GLY A 473 -10.54 2.24 -17.09
C GLY A 473 -10.06 1.00 -16.32
N ILE A 474 -10.88 -0.04 -16.16
CA ILE A 474 -10.58 -1.22 -15.33
C ILE A 474 -10.21 -2.49 -16.13
N CYS A 475 -10.61 -2.60 -17.41
CA CYS A 475 -10.50 -3.86 -18.17
C CYS A 475 -9.34 -4.00 -19.15
N ALA A 476 -8.73 -2.89 -19.58
CA ALA A 476 -7.81 -2.81 -20.72
C ALA A 476 -8.32 -3.33 -22.09
N ALA A 477 -9.59 -3.68 -22.25
CA ALA A 477 -10.12 -4.13 -23.54
C ALA A 477 -9.99 -3.06 -24.64
N CYS A 478 -10.15 -1.78 -24.29
CA CYS A 478 -9.96 -0.65 -25.21
C CYS A 478 -8.53 -0.12 -25.24
N ARG A 479 -7.56 -0.95 -24.88
CA ARG A 479 -6.15 -0.55 -24.88
C ARG A 479 -5.69 -0.36 -26.31
N CYS A 480 -5.16 0.81 -26.61
CA CYS A 480 -4.47 1.14 -27.85
C CYS A 480 -3.16 1.87 -27.54
N ARG A 481 -2.29 2.00 -28.52
CA ARG A 481 -1.02 2.71 -28.38
C ARG A 481 -1.10 4.05 -29.08
N VAL A 482 -0.72 5.12 -28.39
CA VAL A 482 -0.47 6.45 -28.97
C VAL A 482 0.87 6.39 -29.69
N VAL A 483 0.84 6.63 -30.99
CA VAL A 483 2.01 6.61 -31.90
C VAL A 483 2.52 8.03 -32.15
N ASP A 484 1.61 8.99 -32.26
CA ASP A 484 1.90 10.42 -32.40
C ASP A 484 0.86 11.24 -31.62
N GLY A 485 1.26 12.37 -31.04
CA GLY A 485 0.40 13.20 -30.18
C GLY A 485 0.35 12.77 -28.71
N SER A 486 -0.61 13.30 -27.97
CA SER A 486 -0.75 13.07 -26.52
C SER A 486 -2.20 12.97 -26.07
N VAL A 487 -2.42 12.26 -24.97
CA VAL A 487 -3.72 12.09 -24.33
C VAL A 487 -3.61 12.22 -22.82
N SER A 488 -4.68 12.61 -22.17
CA SER A 488 -4.90 12.45 -20.73
C SER A 488 -5.90 11.32 -20.49
N MET A 489 -5.71 10.52 -19.44
CA MET A 489 -6.69 9.47 -19.07
C MET A 489 -7.48 9.91 -17.84
N ARG A 490 -8.82 9.88 -17.95
CA ARG A 490 -9.73 10.17 -16.83
C ARG A 490 -9.59 9.17 -15.68
N SER A 491 -9.34 7.91 -16.01
CA SER A 491 -9.16 6.82 -15.04
C SER A 491 -8.21 5.78 -15.63
N ASN A 492 -7.35 5.20 -14.78
CA ASN A 492 -6.49 4.08 -15.15
C ASN A 492 -6.27 3.17 -13.94
N GLN A 493 -6.94 2.01 -13.94
CA GLN A 493 -6.78 0.99 -12.90
C GLN A 493 -6.09 -0.28 -13.43
N VAL A 494 -5.59 -0.26 -14.68
CA VAL A 494 -5.12 -1.48 -15.36
C VAL A 494 -3.75 -1.33 -16.01
N LEU A 495 -3.41 -0.16 -16.59
CA LEU A 495 -2.11 0.07 -17.24
C LEU A 495 -1.05 0.55 -16.25
N SER A 496 0.13 -0.06 -16.27
CA SER A 496 1.31 0.40 -15.50
C SER A 496 1.87 1.70 -15.98
N ASP A 497 2.54 2.42 -15.07
CA ASP A 497 3.22 3.66 -15.40
C ASP A 497 4.24 3.45 -16.51
N GLN A 498 4.88 2.27 -16.56
CA GLN A 498 5.74 1.88 -17.66
C GLN A 498 4.97 1.73 -18.97
N GLN A 499 3.81 1.03 -18.96
CA GLN A 499 2.97 0.90 -20.14
C GLN A 499 2.48 2.27 -20.63
N VAL A 500 2.05 3.15 -19.72
CA VAL A 500 1.66 4.53 -20.06
C VAL A 500 2.82 5.31 -20.67
N ARG A 501 4.03 5.21 -20.09
CA ARG A 501 5.25 5.81 -20.67
C ARG A 501 5.62 5.23 -22.04
N GLN A 502 5.27 3.98 -22.31
CA GLN A 502 5.45 3.33 -23.62
C GLN A 502 4.37 3.71 -24.65
N GLY A 503 3.48 4.66 -24.31
CA GLY A 503 2.42 5.16 -25.19
C GLY A 503 1.12 4.36 -25.09
N TRP A 504 0.99 3.36 -24.21
CA TRP A 504 -0.29 2.67 -24.04
C TRP A 504 -1.31 3.54 -23.33
N THR A 505 -2.53 3.55 -23.86
CA THR A 505 -3.66 4.29 -23.28
C THR A 505 -4.94 3.45 -23.33
N LEU A 506 -5.99 3.90 -22.63
CA LEU A 506 -7.31 3.30 -22.64
C LEU A 506 -8.25 4.22 -23.43
N ALA A 507 -8.61 3.86 -24.65
CA ALA A 507 -9.45 4.71 -25.50
C ALA A 507 -10.77 5.15 -24.84
N CYS A 508 -11.35 4.33 -23.96
CA CYS A 508 -12.57 4.68 -23.21
C CYS A 508 -12.38 5.74 -22.12
N GLN A 509 -11.14 6.07 -21.75
CA GLN A 509 -10.80 7.07 -20.74
C GLN A 509 -9.89 8.18 -21.29
N ALA A 510 -9.32 7.97 -22.48
CA ALA A 510 -8.36 8.87 -23.10
C ALA A 510 -9.08 10.06 -23.74
N VAL A 511 -8.70 11.27 -23.35
CA VAL A 511 -9.09 12.54 -23.98
C VAL A 511 -7.85 13.11 -24.67
N PRO A 512 -7.92 13.50 -25.96
CA PRO A 512 -6.79 14.11 -26.66
C PRO A 512 -6.30 15.39 -25.98
N THR A 513 -4.99 15.58 -25.90
CA THR A 513 -4.37 16.83 -25.42
C THR A 513 -3.54 17.53 -26.50
N SER A 514 -3.49 16.97 -27.72
CA SER A 514 -2.79 17.52 -28.89
C SER A 514 -3.72 17.65 -30.10
N ALA A 515 -3.48 18.66 -30.95
CA ALA A 515 -4.34 18.94 -32.11
C ALA A 515 -4.36 17.82 -33.17
N ARG A 516 -3.29 17.01 -33.21
CA ARG A 516 -3.18 15.79 -34.02
C ARG A 516 -2.84 14.64 -33.08
N LEU A 517 -3.46 13.49 -33.32
CA LEU A 517 -3.27 12.27 -32.54
C LEU A 517 -3.32 11.07 -33.47
N GLU A 518 -2.37 10.14 -33.34
CA GLU A 518 -2.37 8.84 -34.03
C GLU A 518 -2.37 7.71 -33.01
N VAL A 519 -3.34 6.80 -33.12
CA VAL A 519 -3.43 5.61 -32.28
C VAL A 519 -3.50 4.33 -33.12
N GLU A 520 -2.93 3.27 -32.58
CA GLU A 520 -2.89 1.93 -33.20
C GLU A 520 -3.47 0.89 -32.25
N TYR A 521 -4.32 0.02 -32.80
CA TYR A 521 -4.96 -1.09 -32.09
C TYR A 521 -4.26 -2.41 -32.30
#